data_AF-A0A147ILL2-F1
#
_entry.id   AF-A0A147ILL2-F1
#
_cell.length_a   1.000
_cell.length_b   1.000
_cell.length_c   1.000
_cell.angle_alpha   90.00
_cell.angle_beta   90.00
_cell.angle_gamma   90.00
#
_symmetry.space_group_name_H-M   'P 1'
#
loop_
_entity.id
_entity.type
_entity.pdbx_description
1 polymer ?
#
loop_
_entity_poly.entity_id
_entity_poly.type
_entity_poly.pdbx_seq_one_letter_code
_entity_poly.pdbx_strand_id
1 'polypeptide(L)'
;MTLDGFLTVLALAAAIYAVLSPVQRQRVSLTWRPQLLLALPVLVLILGFELYDWSPPACPVVLGDICSVLILGGAETEVARKFAFLLAFAWLFGAVTIQAVVKPTLSSVPAFTEVATALIDEEQYGDALKLVEPQIGLLARASRRKCFRQRMRDWLEEFGPTPEHSFRRYLRRSGPRRHSGENWPDWAAVPVRWLARFVPAGRRGERAAGDLFQLLMSSPQLFDYIVSRRPYFALGLVREQVYGGADFLERFLGELMRRPGSALYQEVATNDNSDGLVGYHLPARNRILHFLFADAKVAEELSAWQGVGDYLKRLLSGDERPDYWVWLNGRPDWFERDQMRDPTYVGMFFFDIMVSSAAKQGVGYHMWLYYFTSFGEMLERGYDSSAAGIDRTAEFPSRAARLLYELVSHLTAWVGMLRHLPEGAVHRGVPDRPDYPATIPFAAAQALGRVLAVAVMSQKVDDGVIQTLHDVAIRTIKELHPDEGDRSALRSYLINALLSGGGRKSEPGYLTRLAKLLDRNDDLIEYEIPDYVAALNSRIEGTDR
;
A
#
# COMPACT_ATOMS: atom_id res chain seq x y z
N MET A 1 18.48 -55.64 -3.12
CA MET A 1 19.51 -54.69 -2.59
C MET A 1 20.23 -55.29 -1.38
N THR A 2 21.56 -55.15 -1.25
CA THR A 2 22.30 -55.58 -0.03
C THR A 2 22.11 -54.57 1.11
N LEU A 3 22.17 -55.05 2.36
CA LEU A 3 21.92 -54.26 3.57
C LEU A 3 22.89 -53.06 3.71
N ASP A 4 24.13 -53.24 3.26
CA ASP A 4 25.16 -52.19 3.20
C ASP A 4 24.82 -51.09 2.19
N GLY A 5 24.19 -51.43 1.06
CA GLY A 5 23.74 -50.46 0.08
C GLY A 5 22.63 -49.55 0.62
N PHE A 6 21.71 -50.10 1.42
CA PHE A 6 20.65 -49.33 2.06
C PHE A 6 21.17 -48.37 3.15
N LEU A 7 22.11 -48.84 3.99
CA LEU A 7 22.77 -48.00 5.00
C LEU A 7 23.57 -46.86 4.36
N THR A 8 24.23 -47.10 3.24
CA THR A 8 24.99 -46.08 2.51
C THR A 8 24.07 -44.99 1.93
N VAL A 9 22.91 -45.37 1.39
CA VAL A 9 21.91 -44.41 0.89
C VAL A 9 21.31 -43.58 2.03
N LEU A 10 21.03 -44.18 3.19
CA LEU A 10 20.54 -43.45 4.36
C LEU A 10 21.59 -42.47 4.91
N ALA A 11 22.86 -42.88 4.97
CA ALA A 11 23.95 -42.00 5.38
C ALA A 11 24.14 -40.82 4.43
N LEU A 12 24.06 -41.06 3.11
CA LEU A 12 24.13 -39.99 2.10
C LEU A 12 22.92 -39.05 2.20
N ALA A 13 21.72 -39.56 2.42
CA ALA A 13 20.52 -38.74 2.59
C ALA A 13 20.61 -37.87 3.85
N ALA A 14 21.14 -38.41 4.96
CA ALA A 14 21.40 -37.65 6.19
C ALA A 14 22.45 -36.55 5.97
N ALA A 15 23.53 -36.85 5.26
CA ALA A 15 24.58 -35.89 4.93
C ALA A 15 24.06 -34.76 4.02
N ILE A 16 23.28 -35.08 2.98
CA ILE A 16 22.64 -34.09 2.11
C ILE A 16 21.70 -33.20 2.94
N TYR A 17 20.85 -33.78 3.79
CA TYR A 17 19.93 -33.01 4.64
C TYR A 17 20.65 -32.04 5.59
N ALA A 18 21.83 -32.40 6.10
CA ALA A 18 22.64 -31.54 6.96
C ALA A 18 23.20 -30.31 6.21
N VAL A 19 23.50 -30.45 4.91
CA VAL A 19 24.06 -29.39 4.06
C VAL A 19 22.99 -28.48 3.44
N LEU A 20 21.73 -28.94 3.37
CA LEU A 20 20.63 -28.13 2.83
C LEU A 20 20.45 -26.81 3.59
N SER A 21 20.14 -25.75 2.86
CA SER A 21 19.78 -24.46 3.49
C SER A 21 18.55 -24.61 4.38
N PRO A 22 18.35 -23.76 5.41
CA PRO A 22 17.18 -23.81 6.28
C PRO A 22 15.85 -23.82 5.49
N VAL A 23 15.80 -23.05 4.41
CA VAL A 23 14.67 -22.98 3.46
C VAL A 23 14.42 -24.33 2.77
N GLN A 24 15.47 -25.03 2.35
CA GLN A 24 15.35 -26.34 1.69
C GLN A 24 14.98 -27.45 2.68
N ARG A 25 15.58 -27.47 3.88
CA ARG A 25 15.19 -28.41 4.96
C ARG A 25 13.73 -28.27 5.30
N GLN A 26 13.23 -27.04 5.34
CA GLN A 26 11.83 -26.79 5.61
C GLN A 26 10.92 -27.22 4.46
N ARG A 27 11.28 -26.98 3.19
CA ARG A 27 10.51 -27.54 2.06
C ARG A 27 10.40 -29.06 2.13
N VAL A 28 11.48 -29.74 2.53
CA VAL A 28 11.48 -31.18 2.76
C VAL A 28 10.58 -31.58 3.94
N SER A 29 10.63 -30.85 5.06
CA SER A 29 9.77 -31.13 6.23
C SER A 29 8.28 -30.88 5.95
N LEU A 30 7.97 -29.92 5.07
CA LEU A 30 6.62 -29.62 4.59
C LEU A 30 6.05 -30.75 3.72
N THR A 31 6.90 -31.42 2.94
CA THR A 31 6.49 -32.47 1.99
C THR A 31 6.63 -33.88 2.56
N TRP A 32 7.26 -34.04 3.73
CA TRP A 32 7.49 -35.34 4.37
C TRP A 32 6.22 -36.18 4.49
N ARG A 33 5.09 -35.61 4.94
CA ARG A 33 3.84 -36.37 5.12
C ARG A 33 3.26 -36.92 3.80
N PRO A 34 3.03 -36.11 2.75
CA PRO A 34 2.58 -36.64 1.47
C PRO A 34 3.64 -37.55 0.82
N GLN A 35 4.93 -37.28 1.02
CA GLN A 35 6.00 -38.18 0.56
C GLN A 35 5.96 -39.54 1.25
N LEU A 36 5.63 -39.59 2.55
CA LEU A 36 5.50 -40.85 3.29
C LEU A 36 4.27 -41.64 2.85
N LEU A 37 3.14 -40.96 2.64
CA LEU A 37 1.93 -41.58 2.10
C LEU A 37 2.13 -42.14 0.68
N LEU A 38 3.00 -41.53 -0.14
CA LEU A 38 3.40 -42.06 -1.44
C LEU A 38 4.44 -43.18 -1.30
N ALA A 39 5.45 -42.99 -0.44
CA ALA A 39 6.59 -43.89 -0.33
C ALA A 39 6.22 -45.23 0.29
N LEU A 40 5.32 -45.27 1.27
CA LEU A 40 4.96 -46.50 1.98
C LEU A 40 4.30 -47.56 1.08
N PRO A 41 3.27 -47.25 0.25
CA PRO A 41 2.72 -48.23 -0.68
C PRO A 41 3.70 -48.62 -1.79
N VAL A 42 4.50 -47.68 -2.31
CA VAL A 42 5.53 -47.97 -3.33
C VAL A 42 6.61 -48.88 -2.76
N LEU A 43 7.07 -48.63 -1.53
CA LEU A 43 8.06 -49.46 -0.85
C LEU A 43 7.53 -50.87 -0.62
N VAL A 44 6.26 -51.01 -0.19
CA VAL A 44 5.60 -52.32 -0.04
C VAL A 44 5.50 -53.05 -1.37
N LEU A 45 5.18 -52.35 -2.46
CA LEU A 45 5.14 -52.93 -3.81
C LEU A 45 6.54 -53.35 -4.30
N ILE A 46 7.56 -52.53 -4.11
CA ILE A 46 8.95 -52.84 -4.48
C ILE A 46 9.45 -54.05 -3.69
N LEU A 47 9.22 -54.07 -2.37
CA LEU A 47 9.57 -55.21 -1.52
C LEU A 47 8.78 -56.47 -1.92
N GLY A 48 7.50 -56.33 -2.29
CA GLY A 48 6.69 -57.42 -2.80
C GLY A 48 7.23 -58.02 -4.11
N PHE A 49 7.77 -57.20 -5.01
CA PHE A 49 8.40 -57.65 -6.25
C PHE A 49 9.81 -58.24 -6.06
N GLU A 50 10.62 -57.71 -5.13
CA GLU A 50 11.96 -58.25 -4.81
C GLU A 50 11.88 -59.53 -3.96
N LEU A 51 10.90 -59.67 -3.07
CA LEU A 51 10.68 -60.86 -2.24
C LEU A 51 9.84 -61.94 -2.94
N TYR A 52 9.30 -61.65 -4.12
CA TYR A 52 8.60 -62.62 -4.97
C TYR A 52 9.49 -63.85 -5.26
N ASP A 53 10.80 -63.64 -5.35
CA ASP A 53 11.83 -64.68 -5.55
C ASP A 53 11.87 -65.71 -4.39
N TRP A 54 11.42 -65.35 -3.18
CA TRP A 54 11.57 -66.18 -1.98
C TRP A 54 10.28 -66.87 -1.51
N SER A 55 9.11 -66.29 -1.82
CA SER A 55 7.78 -66.82 -1.44
C SER A 55 6.68 -66.15 -2.27
N PRO A 56 6.18 -66.76 -3.37
CA PRO A 56 5.03 -66.24 -4.08
C PRO A 56 3.80 -66.29 -3.14
N PRO A 57 3.03 -65.19 -3.01
CA PRO A 57 1.89 -65.15 -2.08
C PRO A 57 0.85 -66.21 -2.45
N ALA A 58 0.48 -67.07 -1.50
CA ALA A 58 -0.60 -68.01 -1.67
C ALA A 58 -1.93 -67.25 -1.84
N CYS A 59 -2.64 -67.53 -2.93
CA CYS A 59 -3.84 -66.78 -3.27
C CYS A 59 -4.95 -67.00 -2.23
N PRO A 60 -5.50 -65.94 -1.60
CA PRO A 60 -6.68 -66.08 -0.75
C PRO A 60 -7.89 -66.46 -1.60
N VAL A 61 -8.61 -67.51 -1.19
CA VAL A 61 -9.76 -68.12 -1.89
C VAL A 61 -10.87 -67.11 -2.26
N VAL A 62 -10.92 -65.96 -1.58
CA VAL A 62 -11.90 -64.89 -1.79
C VAL A 62 -11.72 -64.13 -3.12
N LEU A 63 -10.51 -64.15 -3.70
CA LEU A 63 -10.18 -63.35 -4.90
C LEU A 63 -10.33 -64.11 -6.24
N GLY A 64 -10.65 -65.41 -6.21
CA GLY A 64 -11.04 -66.19 -7.40
C GLY A 64 -10.13 -66.01 -8.64
N ASP A 65 -10.73 -65.98 -9.83
CA ASP A 65 -10.05 -65.89 -11.13
C ASP A 65 -9.24 -64.59 -11.34
N ILE A 66 -9.47 -63.55 -10.54
CA ILE A 66 -8.70 -62.29 -10.59
C ILE A 66 -7.23 -62.54 -10.17
N CYS A 67 -6.98 -63.61 -9.41
CA CYS A 67 -5.64 -63.97 -8.97
C CYS A 67 -4.73 -64.42 -10.11
N SER A 68 -5.28 -64.98 -11.20
CA SER A 68 -4.52 -65.37 -12.39
C SER A 68 -3.90 -64.17 -13.13
N VAL A 69 -4.47 -62.98 -12.96
CA VAL A 69 -3.97 -61.72 -13.51
C VAL A 69 -2.92 -61.07 -12.61
N LEU A 70 -2.93 -61.38 -11.31
CA LEU A 70 -1.98 -60.87 -10.30
C LEU A 70 -0.74 -61.75 -10.13
N ILE A 71 -0.79 -63.01 -10.54
CA ILE A 71 0.37 -63.87 -10.68
C ILE A 71 1.05 -63.46 -11.98
N LEU A 72 2.23 -62.83 -11.90
CA LEU A 72 3.11 -62.60 -13.04
C LEU A 72 3.53 -63.97 -13.60
N GLY A 73 2.71 -64.52 -14.49
CA GLY A 73 2.84 -65.87 -15.01
C GLY A 73 4.25 -66.10 -15.56
N GLY A 74 5.03 -66.94 -14.87
CA GLY A 74 6.33 -67.43 -15.33
C GLY A 74 7.34 -66.37 -15.78
N ALA A 75 7.21 -65.12 -15.33
CA ALA A 75 8.10 -64.06 -15.76
C ALA A 75 9.49 -64.29 -15.18
N GLU A 76 10.52 -64.35 -16.04
CA GLU A 76 11.92 -64.43 -15.63
C GLU A 76 12.23 -63.38 -14.55
N THR A 77 13.06 -63.72 -13.57
CA THR A 77 13.43 -62.85 -12.43
C THR A 77 13.93 -61.46 -12.86
N GLU A 78 14.42 -61.34 -14.10
CA GLU A 78 14.81 -60.08 -14.72
C GLU A 78 13.64 -59.11 -14.97
N VAL A 79 12.43 -59.62 -15.25
CA VAL A 79 11.22 -58.82 -15.52
C VAL A 79 10.67 -58.20 -14.24
N ALA A 80 10.61 -58.96 -13.14
CA ALA A 80 10.19 -58.44 -11.83
C ALA A 80 11.09 -57.29 -11.34
N ARG A 81 12.41 -57.41 -11.56
CA ARG A 81 13.38 -56.35 -11.25
C ARG A 81 13.21 -55.11 -12.14
N LYS A 82 12.90 -55.28 -13.43
CA LYS A 82 12.58 -54.16 -14.34
C LYS A 82 11.31 -53.41 -13.89
N PHE A 83 10.29 -54.12 -13.41
CA PHE A 83 9.09 -53.49 -12.84
C PHE A 83 9.37 -52.75 -11.53
N ALA A 84 10.17 -53.32 -10.61
CA ALA A 84 10.59 -52.64 -9.39
C ALA A 84 11.36 -51.34 -9.70
N PHE A 85 12.23 -51.35 -10.72
CA PHE A 85 12.95 -50.16 -11.18
C PHE A 85 12.01 -49.09 -11.76
N LEU A 86 11.03 -49.47 -12.59
CA LEU A 86 10.02 -48.53 -13.11
C LEU A 86 9.15 -47.94 -11.99
N LEU A 87 8.82 -48.73 -10.96
CA LEU A 87 8.07 -48.27 -9.79
C LEU A 87 8.88 -47.26 -8.97
N ALA A 88 10.18 -47.51 -8.78
CA ALA A 88 11.09 -46.58 -8.12
C ALA A 88 11.25 -45.27 -8.92
N PHE A 89 11.33 -45.34 -10.25
CA PHE A 89 11.39 -44.16 -11.12
C PHE A 89 10.08 -43.36 -11.08
N ALA A 90 8.92 -44.03 -11.14
CA ALA A 90 7.62 -43.40 -11.00
C ALA A 90 7.43 -42.75 -9.62
N TRP A 91 7.95 -43.38 -8.56
CA TRP A 91 7.99 -42.79 -7.22
C TRP A 91 8.90 -41.57 -7.14
N LEU A 92 10.09 -41.60 -7.72
CA LEU A 92 10.99 -40.46 -7.75
C LEU A 92 10.35 -39.27 -8.48
N PHE A 93 9.75 -39.52 -9.64
CA PHE A 93 8.99 -38.50 -10.38
C PHE A 93 7.79 -37.99 -9.57
N GLY A 94 7.05 -38.90 -8.91
CA GLY A 94 5.96 -38.58 -7.99
C GLY A 94 6.42 -37.72 -6.81
N ALA A 95 7.57 -38.02 -6.21
CA ALA A 95 8.12 -37.29 -5.09
C ALA A 95 8.57 -35.88 -5.49
N VAL A 96 9.21 -35.72 -6.65
CA VAL A 96 9.60 -34.42 -7.21
C VAL A 96 8.37 -33.59 -7.58
N THR A 97 7.36 -34.19 -8.21
CA THR A 97 6.11 -33.49 -8.55
C THR A 97 5.32 -33.08 -7.31
N ILE A 98 5.25 -33.93 -6.28
CA ILE A 98 4.66 -33.58 -4.98
C ILE A 98 5.43 -32.41 -4.34
N GLN A 99 6.77 -32.41 -4.37
CA GLN A 99 7.54 -31.28 -3.86
C GLN A 99 7.29 -29.98 -4.63
N ALA A 100 7.07 -30.06 -5.94
CA ALA A 100 6.80 -28.89 -6.77
C ALA A 100 5.37 -28.35 -6.59
N VAL A 101 4.40 -29.21 -6.27
CA VAL A 101 2.96 -28.87 -6.32
C VAL A 101 2.34 -28.67 -4.92
N VAL A 102 2.86 -29.30 -3.87
CA VAL A 102 2.27 -29.20 -2.53
C VAL A 102 2.45 -27.79 -1.97
N LYS A 103 1.34 -27.06 -1.90
CA LYS A 103 1.27 -25.77 -1.23
C LYS A 103 1.28 -25.96 0.28
N PRO A 104 1.97 -25.09 1.05
CA PRO A 104 1.92 -25.16 2.50
C PRO A 104 0.49 -24.94 3.00
N THR A 105 0.18 -25.59 4.12
CA THR A 105 -1.16 -25.62 4.71
C THR A 105 -1.14 -24.97 6.09
N LEU A 106 -2.32 -24.75 6.68
CA LEU A 106 -2.42 -24.16 8.03
C LEU A 106 -1.62 -24.96 9.09
N SER A 107 -1.49 -26.28 8.94
CA SER A 107 -0.76 -27.11 9.90
C SER A 107 0.76 -26.92 9.85
N SER A 108 1.30 -26.44 8.74
CA SER A 108 2.73 -26.18 8.59
C SER A 108 3.15 -24.78 9.01
N VAL A 109 2.19 -23.87 9.22
CA VAL A 109 2.47 -22.47 9.57
C VAL A 109 3.37 -22.35 10.82
N PRO A 110 3.15 -23.09 11.92
CA PRO A 110 4.02 -22.95 13.11
C PRO A 110 5.49 -23.31 12.87
N ALA A 111 5.76 -24.44 12.21
CA ALA A 111 7.13 -24.81 11.86
C ALA A 111 7.75 -23.82 10.87
N PHE A 112 6.92 -23.23 10.01
CA PHE A 112 7.35 -22.20 9.08
C PHE A 112 7.75 -20.91 9.77
N THR A 113 6.93 -20.44 10.70
CA THR A 113 7.18 -19.21 11.43
C THR A 113 8.39 -19.36 12.33
N GLU A 114 8.61 -20.53 12.92
CA GLU A 114 9.79 -20.83 13.73
C GLU A 114 11.09 -20.67 12.94
N VAL A 115 11.15 -21.23 11.71
CA VAL A 115 12.32 -21.06 10.83
C VAL A 115 12.46 -19.61 10.38
N ALA A 116 11.37 -18.94 10.02
CA ALA A 116 11.41 -17.54 9.61
C ALA A 116 11.92 -16.63 10.74
N THR A 117 11.44 -16.85 11.97
CA THR A 117 11.90 -16.12 13.17
C THR A 117 13.35 -16.41 13.46
N ALA A 118 13.79 -17.67 13.42
CA ALA A 118 15.21 -18.02 13.62
C ALA A 118 16.12 -17.32 12.60
N LEU A 119 15.74 -17.26 11.32
CA LEU A 119 16.49 -16.53 10.30
C LEU A 119 16.52 -15.02 10.54
N ILE A 120 15.44 -14.44 11.08
CA ILE A 120 15.39 -13.03 11.46
C ILE A 120 16.31 -12.76 12.66
N ASP A 121 16.29 -13.66 13.66
CA ASP A 121 17.14 -13.57 14.86
C ASP A 121 18.62 -13.75 14.52
N GLU A 122 18.96 -14.56 13.52
CA GLU A 122 20.31 -14.72 12.95
C GLU A 122 20.71 -13.58 11.97
N GLU A 123 19.89 -12.53 11.84
CA GLU A 123 20.08 -11.40 10.93
C GLU A 123 20.17 -11.77 9.43
N GLN A 124 19.73 -12.97 9.06
CA GLN A 124 19.65 -13.46 7.69
C GLN A 124 18.38 -12.96 6.97
N TYR A 125 18.13 -11.65 7.03
CA TYR A 125 16.90 -11.02 6.55
C TYR A 125 16.60 -11.34 5.08
N GLY A 126 17.62 -11.38 4.23
CA GLY A 126 17.46 -11.67 2.81
C GLY A 126 16.81 -13.03 2.54
N ASP A 127 17.17 -14.05 3.32
CA ASP A 127 16.65 -15.41 3.16
C ASP A 127 15.32 -15.61 3.91
N ALA A 128 15.16 -14.95 5.06
CA ALA A 128 13.86 -14.87 5.74
C ALA A 128 12.78 -14.26 4.83
N LEU A 129 13.07 -13.14 4.18
CA LEU A 129 12.11 -12.47 3.29
C LEU A 129 11.78 -13.31 2.04
N LYS A 130 12.76 -13.97 1.43
CA LYS A 130 12.52 -14.91 0.30
C LYS A 130 11.63 -16.09 0.71
N LEU A 131 11.77 -16.55 1.96
CA LEU A 131 10.94 -17.62 2.50
C LEU A 131 9.50 -17.15 2.74
N VAL A 132 9.34 -15.93 3.27
CA VAL A 132 8.04 -15.33 3.62
C VAL A 132 7.24 -14.84 2.41
N GLU A 133 7.87 -14.17 1.46
CA GLU A 133 7.23 -13.52 0.30
C GLU A 133 6.18 -14.39 -0.41
N PRO A 134 6.46 -15.64 -0.83
CA PRO A 134 5.46 -16.46 -1.52
C PRO A 134 4.30 -16.92 -0.62
N GLN A 135 4.44 -16.82 0.71
CA GLN A 135 3.48 -17.34 1.69
C GLN A 135 2.70 -16.27 2.44
N ILE A 136 2.93 -14.97 2.17
CA ILE A 136 2.25 -13.85 2.84
C ILE A 136 0.72 -14.05 2.81
N GLY A 137 0.14 -14.39 1.67
CA GLY A 137 -1.31 -14.60 1.55
C GLY A 137 -1.86 -15.83 2.28
N LEU A 138 -1.03 -16.85 2.55
CA LEU A 138 -1.42 -17.95 3.45
C LEU A 138 -1.39 -17.49 4.90
N LEU A 139 -0.30 -16.83 5.31
CA LEU A 139 -0.13 -16.30 6.67
C LEU A 139 -1.27 -15.32 7.00
N ALA A 140 -1.62 -14.41 6.09
CA ALA A 140 -2.66 -13.41 6.31
C ALA A 140 -4.07 -14.01 6.41
N ARG A 141 -4.32 -15.12 5.71
CA ARG A 141 -5.56 -15.88 5.88
C ARG A 141 -5.57 -16.65 7.19
N ALA A 142 -4.43 -17.21 7.60
CA ALA A 142 -4.28 -17.94 8.85
C ALA A 142 -4.46 -17.03 10.07
N SER A 143 -3.84 -15.85 10.08
CA SER A 143 -3.93 -14.87 11.18
C SER A 143 -5.35 -14.31 11.36
N ARG A 144 -6.09 -14.14 10.25
CA ARG A 144 -7.48 -13.62 10.26
C ARG A 144 -8.56 -14.70 10.40
N ARG A 145 -8.18 -15.95 10.72
CA ARG A 145 -9.10 -17.11 10.74
C ARG A 145 -9.88 -17.36 9.44
N LYS A 146 -9.36 -16.92 8.28
CA LYS A 146 -10.01 -17.05 6.96
C LYS A 146 -9.65 -18.35 6.22
N CYS A 147 -8.84 -19.24 6.79
CA CYS A 147 -8.58 -20.54 6.16
C CYS A 147 -9.83 -21.44 6.17
N PHE A 148 -9.96 -22.33 5.18
CA PHE A 148 -11.13 -23.21 5.05
C PHE A 148 -11.41 -24.03 6.32
N ARG A 149 -10.39 -24.63 6.93
CA ARG A 149 -10.54 -25.43 8.16
C ARG A 149 -11.00 -24.60 9.36
N GLN A 150 -10.52 -23.35 9.48
CA GLN A 150 -10.95 -22.42 10.54
C GLN A 150 -12.41 -22.00 10.30
N ARG A 151 -12.74 -21.57 9.07
CA ARG A 151 -14.13 -21.22 8.69
C ARG A 151 -15.12 -22.35 8.88
N MET A 152 -14.74 -23.58 8.52
CA MET A 152 -15.59 -24.76 8.69
C MET A 152 -15.84 -25.04 10.18
N ARG A 153 -14.81 -24.90 11.03
CA ARG A 153 -14.98 -25.04 12.47
C ARG A 153 -15.85 -23.93 13.05
N ASP A 154 -15.56 -22.67 12.70
CA ASP A 154 -16.32 -21.52 13.19
C ASP A 154 -17.79 -21.64 12.75
N TRP A 155 -18.04 -22.07 11.51
CA TRP A 155 -19.37 -22.41 11.01
C TRP A 155 -20.06 -23.53 11.81
N LEU A 156 -19.35 -24.61 12.16
CA LEU A 156 -19.89 -25.68 13.00
C LEU A 156 -20.16 -25.21 14.44
N GLU A 157 -19.30 -24.38 15.01
CA GLU A 157 -19.48 -23.80 16.36
C GLU A 157 -20.65 -22.80 16.42
N GLU A 158 -20.91 -22.09 15.32
CA GLU A 158 -21.97 -21.09 15.17
C GLU A 158 -23.29 -21.65 14.61
N PHE A 159 -23.32 -22.93 14.19
CA PHE A 159 -24.51 -23.53 13.59
C PHE A 159 -25.71 -23.58 14.57
N GLY A 160 -26.89 -23.12 14.14
CA GLY A 160 -28.13 -23.17 14.93
C GLY A 160 -28.52 -21.85 15.62
N PRO A 161 -29.60 -21.84 16.43
CA PRO A 161 -30.10 -20.64 17.11
C PRO A 161 -29.07 -20.05 18.07
N THR A 162 -28.93 -18.72 18.10
CA THR A 162 -28.10 -18.05 19.09
C THR A 162 -28.91 -17.84 20.37
N PRO A 163 -28.45 -18.30 21.55
CA PRO A 163 -29.20 -18.16 22.79
C PRO A 163 -29.50 -16.69 23.13
N GLU A 164 -30.73 -16.43 23.59
CA GLU A 164 -31.29 -15.09 23.73
C GLU A 164 -30.50 -14.17 24.68
N HIS A 165 -29.87 -14.76 25.70
CA HIS A 165 -29.10 -14.08 26.75
C HIS A 165 -27.56 -14.18 26.61
N SER A 166 -27.05 -14.60 25.45
CA SER A 166 -25.60 -14.76 25.28
C SER A 166 -24.89 -13.42 24.97
N PHE A 167 -23.72 -13.19 25.57
CA PHE A 167 -22.83 -12.05 25.25
C PHE A 167 -22.50 -11.95 23.75
N ARG A 168 -22.56 -13.09 23.04
CA ARG A 168 -22.41 -13.21 21.58
C ARG A 168 -23.43 -12.39 20.79
N ARG A 169 -24.65 -12.17 21.33
CA ARG A 169 -25.66 -11.31 20.71
C ARG A 169 -25.27 -9.83 20.74
N TYR A 170 -24.51 -9.38 21.74
CA TYR A 170 -24.06 -8.00 21.86
C TYR A 170 -22.84 -7.67 20.98
N LEU A 171 -21.98 -8.65 20.72
CA LEU A 171 -20.88 -8.54 19.75
C LEU A 171 -21.37 -8.58 18.28
N ARG A 172 -22.69 -8.69 18.06
CA ARG A 172 -23.32 -8.75 16.75
C ARG A 172 -23.19 -7.40 16.04
N ARG A 173 -22.34 -7.32 15.02
CA ARG A 173 -22.39 -6.22 14.04
C ARG A 173 -23.65 -6.37 13.18
N SER A 174 -24.47 -5.34 13.12
CA SER A 174 -25.66 -5.24 12.27
C SER A 174 -25.25 -5.37 10.80
N GLY A 175 -25.50 -6.52 10.16
CA GLY A 175 -25.16 -6.76 8.75
C GLY A 175 -25.93 -7.96 8.15
N PRO A 176 -25.99 -8.08 6.82
CA PRO A 176 -26.94 -8.95 6.10
C PRO A 176 -26.54 -10.44 6.03
N ARG A 177 -25.60 -10.92 6.85
CA ARG A 177 -25.28 -12.35 6.87
C ARG A 177 -26.37 -13.11 7.62
N ARG A 178 -27.31 -13.72 6.89
CA ARG A 178 -28.13 -14.82 7.42
C ARG A 178 -27.17 -15.95 7.82
N HIS A 179 -27.12 -16.28 9.11
CA HIS A 179 -26.24 -17.34 9.60
C HIS A 179 -26.90 -18.70 9.34
N SER A 180 -26.07 -19.71 9.10
CA SER A 180 -26.53 -21.03 8.69
C SER A 180 -27.24 -21.74 9.84
N GLY A 181 -28.49 -22.16 9.59
CA GLY A 181 -29.27 -22.93 10.56
C GLY A 181 -30.02 -22.12 11.61
N GLU A 182 -30.19 -20.79 11.46
CA GLU A 182 -31.01 -19.98 12.40
C GLU A 182 -32.45 -20.51 12.55
N ASN A 183 -33.00 -21.15 11.51
CA ASN A 183 -34.34 -21.72 11.50
C ASN A 183 -34.40 -23.16 12.05
N TRP A 184 -33.28 -23.73 12.48
CA TRP A 184 -33.25 -25.11 12.98
C TRP A 184 -33.58 -25.15 14.48
N PRO A 185 -34.33 -26.16 14.95
CA PRO A 185 -34.48 -26.39 16.38
C PRO A 185 -33.13 -26.63 17.07
N ASP A 186 -32.97 -26.13 18.30
CA ASP A 186 -31.73 -26.27 19.08
C ASP A 186 -31.27 -27.74 19.18
N TRP A 187 -32.20 -28.67 19.39
CA TRP A 187 -31.90 -30.11 19.50
C TRP A 187 -31.25 -30.69 18.23
N ALA A 188 -31.60 -30.18 17.05
CA ALA A 188 -31.03 -30.61 15.77
C ALA A 188 -29.68 -29.94 15.48
N ALA A 189 -29.41 -28.77 16.08
CA ALA A 189 -28.13 -28.08 15.97
C ALA A 189 -27.04 -28.66 16.88
N VAL A 190 -27.40 -29.24 18.03
CA VAL A 190 -26.44 -29.87 18.98
C VAL A 190 -25.51 -30.91 18.34
N PRO A 191 -25.96 -31.91 17.57
CA PRO A 191 -25.07 -32.89 16.96
C PRO A 191 -24.12 -32.26 15.93
N VAL A 192 -24.57 -31.24 15.20
CA VAL A 192 -23.73 -30.51 14.23
C VAL A 192 -22.64 -29.70 14.95
N ARG A 193 -22.99 -29.01 16.05
CA ARG A 193 -22.02 -28.32 16.93
C ARG A 193 -21.00 -29.29 17.52
N TRP A 194 -21.41 -30.51 17.86
CA TRP A 194 -20.52 -31.53 18.39
C TRP A 194 -19.44 -31.95 17.38
N LEU A 195 -19.74 -31.95 16.07
CA LEU A 195 -18.75 -32.22 15.02
C LEU A 195 -17.59 -31.21 15.02
N ALA A 196 -17.79 -29.99 15.53
CA ALA A 196 -16.72 -28.99 15.68
C ALA A 196 -15.54 -29.49 16.54
N ARG A 197 -15.79 -30.43 17.47
CA ARG A 197 -14.74 -31.02 18.33
C ARG A 197 -13.71 -31.83 17.55
N PHE A 198 -14.10 -32.42 16.41
CA PHE A 198 -13.22 -33.21 15.56
C PHE A 198 -12.46 -32.36 14.53
N VAL A 199 -12.87 -31.12 14.33
CA VAL A 199 -12.19 -30.20 13.41
C VAL A 199 -11.14 -29.40 14.18
N PRO A 200 -9.84 -29.50 13.82
CA PRO A 200 -8.78 -28.81 14.54
C PRO A 200 -8.93 -27.28 14.43
N ALA A 201 -8.83 -26.59 15.57
CA ALA A 201 -9.02 -25.13 15.65
C ALA A 201 -8.02 -24.31 14.85
N GLY A 202 -6.84 -24.88 14.56
CA GLY A 202 -5.75 -24.14 13.92
C GLY A 202 -5.17 -22.99 14.76
N ARG A 203 -5.54 -22.86 16.05
CA ARG A 203 -5.09 -21.77 16.94
C ARG A 203 -3.57 -21.60 16.98
N ARG A 204 -2.81 -22.69 16.89
CA ARG A 204 -1.33 -22.62 16.82
C ARG A 204 -0.86 -21.93 15.54
N GLY A 205 -1.43 -22.25 14.39
CA GLY A 205 -1.08 -21.63 13.11
C GLY A 205 -1.56 -20.17 13.02
N GLU A 206 -2.71 -19.86 13.61
CA GLU A 206 -3.22 -18.49 13.73
C GLU A 206 -2.29 -17.60 14.55
N ARG A 207 -1.93 -18.03 15.77
CA ARG A 207 -0.99 -17.29 16.65
C ARG A 207 0.37 -17.15 15.98
N ALA A 208 0.93 -18.26 15.50
CA ALA A 208 2.21 -18.26 14.81
C ALA A 208 2.25 -17.28 13.62
N ALA A 209 1.18 -17.23 12.80
CA ALA A 209 1.08 -16.25 11.72
C ALA A 209 0.95 -14.82 12.23
N GLY A 210 0.15 -14.59 13.28
CA GLY A 210 -0.01 -13.28 13.91
C GLY A 210 1.31 -12.76 14.50
N ASP A 211 1.99 -13.59 15.28
CA ASP A 211 3.28 -13.29 15.90
C ASP A 211 4.35 -12.98 14.85
N LEU A 212 4.39 -13.74 13.74
CA LEU A 212 5.30 -13.44 12.64
C LEU A 212 4.97 -12.12 11.95
N PHE A 213 3.70 -11.79 11.68
CA PHE A 213 3.35 -10.47 11.12
C PHE A 213 3.72 -9.33 12.06
N GLN A 214 3.47 -9.49 13.35
CA GLN A 214 3.86 -8.51 14.35
C GLN A 214 5.37 -8.33 14.33
N LEU A 215 6.16 -9.41 14.29
CA LEU A 215 7.61 -9.34 14.16
C LEU A 215 8.03 -8.61 12.88
N LEU A 216 7.44 -8.95 11.72
CA LEU A 216 7.74 -8.33 10.43
C LEU A 216 7.43 -6.83 10.40
N MET A 217 6.39 -6.38 11.09
CA MET A 217 5.96 -4.97 11.11
C MET A 217 6.61 -4.14 12.23
N SER A 218 7.00 -4.78 13.33
CA SER A 218 7.53 -4.12 14.52
C SER A 218 9.06 -4.16 14.63
N SER A 219 9.75 -5.10 13.99
CA SER A 219 11.22 -5.20 14.04
C SER A 219 11.89 -4.01 13.32
N PRO A 220 12.67 -3.17 14.03
CA PRO A 220 13.31 -2.00 13.43
C PRO A 220 14.39 -2.38 12.40
N GLN A 221 15.26 -3.34 12.71
CA GLN A 221 16.37 -3.74 11.83
C GLN A 221 15.85 -4.36 10.53
N LEU A 222 14.82 -5.21 10.64
CA LEU A 222 14.19 -5.80 9.47
C LEU A 222 13.48 -4.74 8.63
N PHE A 223 12.79 -3.78 9.27
CA PHE A 223 12.16 -2.67 8.57
C PHE A 223 13.18 -1.86 7.77
N ASP A 224 14.32 -1.49 8.37
CA ASP A 224 15.41 -0.80 7.68
C ASP A 224 15.95 -1.60 6.49
N TYR A 225 16.09 -2.92 6.64
CA TYR A 225 16.50 -3.81 5.56
C TYR A 225 15.47 -3.82 4.41
N ILE A 226 14.17 -3.91 4.74
CA ILE A 226 13.07 -3.88 3.76
C ILE A 226 13.12 -2.59 2.95
N VAL A 227 13.14 -1.43 3.61
CA VAL A 227 13.20 -0.12 2.93
C VAL A 227 14.42 -0.03 2.01
N SER A 228 15.58 -0.44 2.51
CA SER A 228 16.86 -0.23 1.82
C SER A 228 17.11 -1.19 0.66
N ARG A 229 16.71 -2.46 0.79
CA ARG A 229 17.12 -3.55 -0.11
C ARG A 229 15.97 -4.23 -0.83
N ARG A 230 14.78 -4.25 -0.24
CA ARG A 230 13.59 -4.97 -0.75
C ARG A 230 12.30 -4.14 -0.58
N PRO A 231 12.24 -2.88 -1.06
CA PRO A 231 11.09 -2.00 -0.80
C PRO A 231 9.77 -2.60 -1.30
N TYR A 232 9.79 -3.35 -2.39
CA TYR A 232 8.59 -3.97 -2.95
C TYR A 232 8.02 -5.14 -2.14
N PHE A 233 8.77 -5.69 -1.20
CA PHE A 233 8.26 -6.69 -0.27
C PHE A 233 7.17 -6.10 0.64
N ALA A 234 7.34 -4.84 1.05
CA ALA A 234 6.38 -4.11 1.88
C ALA A 234 4.97 -4.08 1.27
N LEU A 235 4.88 -3.94 -0.06
CA LEU A 235 3.61 -3.91 -0.78
C LEU A 235 2.82 -5.22 -0.62
N GLY A 236 3.52 -6.36 -0.57
CA GLY A 236 2.90 -7.67 -0.32
C GLY A 236 2.29 -7.76 1.08
N LEU A 237 2.98 -7.20 2.08
CA LEU A 237 2.47 -7.16 3.47
C LEU A 237 1.23 -6.27 3.60
N VAL A 238 1.29 -5.06 3.05
CA VAL A 238 0.22 -4.06 3.16
C VAL A 238 -1.04 -4.50 2.40
N ARG A 239 -0.87 -5.11 1.22
CA ARG A 239 -1.98 -5.63 0.38
C ARG A 239 -2.89 -6.60 1.13
N GLU A 240 -2.35 -7.38 2.05
CA GLU A 240 -3.15 -8.38 2.76
C GLU A 240 -4.08 -7.79 3.83
N GLN A 241 -4.09 -6.47 4.06
CA GLN A 241 -4.96 -5.81 5.05
C GLN A 241 -4.90 -6.51 6.41
N VAL A 242 -3.68 -6.73 6.90
CA VAL A 242 -3.42 -7.22 8.26
C VAL A 242 -3.51 -6.04 9.22
N TYR A 243 -3.88 -6.31 10.48
CA TYR A 243 -3.91 -5.29 11.53
C TYR A 243 -2.53 -4.58 11.63
N GLY A 244 -2.53 -3.24 11.67
CA GLY A 244 -1.30 -2.43 11.64
C GLY A 244 -0.74 -2.14 10.24
N GLY A 245 -1.40 -2.56 9.16
CA GLY A 245 -0.95 -2.31 7.80
C GLY A 245 -0.84 -0.83 7.41
N ALA A 246 -1.78 0.01 7.88
CA ALA A 246 -1.76 1.46 7.66
C ALA A 246 -0.57 2.11 8.40
N ASP A 247 -0.41 1.84 9.70
CA ASP A 247 0.72 2.36 10.51
C ASP A 247 2.08 1.92 9.94
N PHE A 248 2.16 0.69 9.42
CA PHE A 248 3.36 0.20 8.74
C PHE A 248 3.61 0.95 7.43
N LEU A 249 2.57 1.19 6.62
CA LEU A 249 2.69 1.96 5.37
C LEU A 249 3.11 3.41 5.66
N GLU A 250 2.53 4.05 6.68
CA GLU A 250 2.90 5.40 7.11
C GLU A 250 4.39 5.49 7.40
N ARG A 251 4.89 4.60 8.27
CA ARG A 251 6.33 4.52 8.59
C ARG A 251 7.17 4.24 7.34
N PHE A 252 6.73 3.31 6.50
CA PHE A 252 7.42 2.92 5.26
C PHE A 252 7.56 4.08 4.27
N LEU A 253 6.48 4.81 4.01
CA LEU A 253 6.49 5.96 3.09
C LEU A 253 7.30 7.12 3.65
N GLY A 254 7.18 7.41 4.95
CA GLY A 254 8.01 8.42 5.61
C GLY A 254 9.51 8.10 5.51
N GLU A 255 9.88 6.84 5.72
CA GLU A 255 11.27 6.40 5.64
C GLU A 255 11.81 6.38 4.19
N LEU A 256 10.98 6.01 3.22
CA LEU A 256 11.32 6.16 1.80
C LEU A 256 11.55 7.62 1.42
N MET A 257 10.76 8.54 1.98
CA MET A 257 10.89 9.96 1.72
C MET A 257 12.11 10.59 2.38
N ARG A 258 12.51 10.07 3.54
CA ARG A 258 13.74 10.46 4.24
C ARG A 258 15.03 10.18 3.46
N ARG A 259 15.01 9.25 2.51
CA ARG A 259 16.19 8.78 1.78
C ARG A 259 16.15 9.23 0.31
N PRO A 260 16.84 10.34 -0.06
CA PRO A 260 17.01 10.71 -1.46
C PRO A 260 17.62 9.54 -2.25
N GLY A 261 16.96 9.13 -3.33
CA GLY A 261 17.37 7.97 -4.13
C GLY A 261 16.72 6.64 -3.75
N SER A 262 15.78 6.64 -2.80
CA SER A 262 14.92 5.47 -2.54
C SER A 262 14.09 5.10 -3.78
N ALA A 263 13.49 3.91 -3.76
CA ALA A 263 12.62 3.46 -4.84
C ALA A 263 11.47 4.44 -5.12
N LEU A 264 10.98 5.16 -4.11
CA LEU A 264 9.92 6.16 -4.29
C LEU A 264 10.40 7.34 -5.14
N TYR A 265 11.60 7.88 -4.88
CA TYR A 265 12.17 8.96 -5.69
C TYR A 265 12.38 8.52 -7.14
N GLN A 266 12.85 7.30 -7.36
CA GLN A 266 13.05 6.75 -8.71
C GLN A 266 11.72 6.60 -9.46
N GLU A 267 10.69 6.11 -8.77
CA GLU A 267 9.36 5.96 -9.37
C GLU A 267 8.73 7.33 -9.69
N VAL A 268 8.80 8.29 -8.77
CA VAL A 268 8.28 9.66 -9.00
C VAL A 268 9.02 10.33 -10.15
N ALA A 269 10.36 10.28 -10.18
CA ALA A 269 11.16 10.89 -11.23
C ALA A 269 10.94 10.27 -12.64
N THR A 270 10.40 9.05 -12.71
CA THR A 270 10.10 8.37 -13.99
C THR A 270 8.61 8.42 -14.35
N ASN A 271 7.81 9.17 -13.59
CA ASN A 271 6.36 9.28 -13.71
C ASN A 271 5.90 10.66 -14.17
N ASP A 272 6.60 11.23 -15.16
CA ASP A 272 6.30 12.56 -15.72
C ASP A 272 5.29 12.51 -16.88
N ASN A 273 4.91 11.31 -17.32
CA ASN A 273 3.95 11.17 -18.42
C ASN A 273 2.51 11.34 -17.91
N SER A 274 1.84 12.40 -18.36
CA SER A 274 0.41 12.59 -18.14
C SER A 274 -0.42 11.50 -18.83
N ASP A 275 -1.56 11.14 -18.23
CA ASP A 275 -2.53 10.20 -18.80
C ASP A 275 -3.81 10.95 -19.17
N GLY A 276 -3.71 11.73 -20.25
CA GLY A 276 -4.75 12.65 -20.72
C GLY A 276 -4.64 14.03 -20.07
N LEU A 277 -5.79 14.68 -19.87
CA LEU A 277 -5.89 16.02 -19.27
C LEU A 277 -5.94 16.01 -17.74
N VAL A 278 -6.13 14.84 -17.12
CA VAL A 278 -6.17 14.64 -15.67
C VAL A 278 -5.43 13.36 -15.31
N GLY A 279 -4.49 13.46 -14.38
CA GLY A 279 -3.76 12.32 -13.83
C GLY A 279 -2.54 11.90 -14.64
N TYR A 280 -1.89 10.86 -14.15
CA TYR A 280 -0.60 10.39 -14.64
C TYR A 280 -0.68 8.94 -15.10
N HIS A 281 0.18 8.57 -16.03
CA HIS A 281 0.30 7.18 -16.45
C HIS A 281 1.06 6.41 -15.36
N LEU A 282 0.42 5.39 -14.79
CA LEU A 282 0.97 4.58 -13.70
C LEU A 282 1.37 3.19 -14.20
N PRO A 283 2.54 3.03 -14.84
CA PRO A 283 2.96 1.76 -15.39
C PRO A 283 3.26 0.75 -14.27
N ALA A 284 2.99 -0.53 -14.52
CA ALA A 284 3.22 -1.60 -13.55
C ALA A 284 4.69 -1.75 -13.07
N ARG A 285 5.65 -1.14 -13.78
CA ARG A 285 7.05 -1.05 -13.36
C ARG A 285 7.24 -0.16 -12.13
N ASN A 286 6.42 0.89 -11.97
CA ASN A 286 6.43 1.79 -10.82
C ASN A 286 5.56 1.15 -9.74
N ARG A 287 6.09 0.14 -9.06
CA ARG A 287 5.30 -0.78 -8.24
C ARG A 287 4.68 -0.10 -7.02
N ILE A 288 5.33 0.89 -6.41
CA ILE A 288 4.80 1.63 -5.26
C ILE A 288 3.67 2.54 -5.73
N LEU A 289 3.93 3.41 -6.72
CA LEU A 289 2.93 4.34 -7.23
C LEU A 289 1.74 3.60 -7.84
N HIS A 290 1.98 2.55 -8.61
CA HIS A 290 0.93 1.71 -9.19
C HIS A 290 0.11 1.01 -8.10
N PHE A 291 0.73 0.47 -7.05
CA PHE A 291 0.00 -0.16 -5.95
C PHE A 291 -0.92 0.81 -5.23
N LEU A 292 -0.47 2.05 -5.00
CA LEU A 292 -1.23 3.05 -4.26
C LEU A 292 -2.30 3.75 -5.11
N PHE A 293 -2.01 4.04 -6.38
CA PHE A 293 -2.79 4.99 -7.17
C PHE A 293 -3.45 4.41 -8.42
N ALA A 294 -3.12 3.18 -8.85
CA ALA A 294 -3.87 2.54 -9.93
C ALA A 294 -5.33 2.27 -9.54
N ASP A 295 -5.57 2.02 -8.25
CA ASP A 295 -6.87 2.11 -7.58
C ASP A 295 -6.72 3.09 -6.41
N ALA A 296 -7.14 4.34 -6.61
CA ALA A 296 -6.95 5.41 -5.63
C ALA A 296 -7.73 5.19 -4.32
N LYS A 297 -8.70 4.27 -4.28
CA LYS A 297 -9.35 3.86 -3.03
C LYS A 297 -8.38 3.14 -2.10
N VAL A 298 -7.38 2.45 -2.63
CA VAL A 298 -6.33 1.82 -1.83
C VAL A 298 -5.55 2.89 -1.05
N ALA A 299 -5.19 4.00 -1.70
CA ALA A 299 -4.54 5.12 -1.04
C ALA A 299 -5.44 5.79 0.01
N GLU A 300 -6.75 5.89 -0.22
CA GLU A 300 -7.73 6.39 0.75
C GLU A 300 -7.80 5.48 1.99
N GLU A 301 -8.03 4.17 1.79
CA GLU A 301 -8.16 3.19 2.88
C GLU A 301 -6.89 3.09 3.74
N LEU A 302 -5.71 3.29 3.13
CA LEU A 302 -4.42 3.17 3.79
C LEU A 302 -3.84 4.52 4.25
N SER A 303 -4.54 5.64 4.04
CA SER A 303 -4.06 6.98 4.39
C SER A 303 -2.66 7.29 3.82
N ALA A 304 -2.45 7.00 2.53
CA ALA A 304 -1.12 7.04 1.89
C ALA A 304 -0.42 8.41 1.96
N TRP A 305 -1.17 9.49 2.18
CA TRP A 305 -0.64 10.84 2.39
C TRP A 305 0.15 11.01 3.68
N GLN A 306 -0.22 10.29 4.74
CA GLN A 306 0.19 10.63 6.12
C GLN A 306 1.69 10.48 6.31
N GLY A 307 2.26 9.36 5.88
CA GLY A 307 3.69 9.09 6.01
C GLY A 307 4.56 10.13 5.30
N VAL A 308 4.17 10.53 4.09
CA VAL A 308 4.87 11.56 3.30
C VAL A 308 4.66 12.94 3.92
N GLY A 309 3.41 13.30 4.20
CA GLY A 309 3.05 14.63 4.71
C GLY A 309 3.65 14.93 6.08
N ASP A 310 3.60 13.97 7.00
CA ASP A 310 4.17 14.16 8.35
C ASP A 310 5.70 14.19 8.33
N TYR A 311 6.34 13.41 7.45
CA TYR A 311 7.78 13.54 7.24
C TYR A 311 8.15 14.94 6.76
N LEU A 312 7.44 15.47 5.75
CA LEU A 312 7.69 16.82 5.25
C LEU A 312 7.48 17.90 6.31
N LYS A 313 6.47 17.74 7.17
CA LYS A 313 6.26 18.66 8.30
C LYS A 313 7.42 18.65 9.28
N ARG A 314 7.96 17.49 9.63
CA ARG A 314 9.15 17.39 10.51
C ARG A 314 10.40 17.95 9.85
N LEU A 315 10.57 17.68 8.54
CA LEU A 315 11.67 18.23 7.76
C LEU A 315 11.64 19.77 7.73
N LEU A 316 10.49 20.37 7.40
CA LEU A 316 10.32 21.82 7.32
C LEU A 316 10.31 22.50 8.70
N SER A 317 9.93 21.77 9.76
CA SER A 317 10.10 22.24 11.16
C SER A 317 11.56 22.28 11.60
N GLY A 318 12.46 21.63 10.87
CA GLY A 318 13.88 21.53 11.20
C GLY A 318 14.25 20.36 12.11
N ASP A 319 13.31 19.47 12.42
CA ASP A 319 13.52 18.35 13.36
C ASP A 319 14.43 17.25 12.78
N GLU A 320 14.34 17.01 11.46
CA GLU A 320 15.03 15.91 10.77
C GLU A 320 16.40 16.32 10.22
N ARG A 321 16.46 17.49 9.56
CA ARG A 321 17.64 18.01 8.88
C ARG A 321 17.76 19.53 9.06
N PRO A 322 18.45 20.00 10.11
CA PRO A 322 18.60 21.42 10.38
C PRO A 322 19.34 22.18 9.26
N ASP A 323 20.23 21.51 8.53
CA ASP A 323 20.98 22.04 7.39
C ASP A 323 20.10 22.29 6.16
N TYR A 324 18.90 21.71 6.11
CA TYR A 324 18.02 21.80 4.96
C TYR A 324 17.59 23.23 4.66
N TRP A 325 17.35 24.04 5.69
CA TRP A 325 17.00 25.45 5.52
C TRP A 325 18.15 26.31 4.97
N VAL A 326 19.39 25.97 5.30
CA VAL A 326 20.57 26.62 4.70
C VAL A 326 20.61 26.36 3.20
N TRP A 327 20.26 25.15 2.78
CA TRP A 327 20.17 24.79 1.37
C TRP A 327 18.97 25.47 0.67
N LEU A 328 17.79 25.49 1.31
CA LEU A 328 16.57 26.11 0.76
C LEU A 328 16.69 27.61 0.55
N ASN A 329 17.30 28.31 1.51
CA ASN A 329 17.53 29.76 1.45
C ASN A 329 18.77 30.13 0.62
N GLY A 330 19.45 29.14 0.04
CA GLY A 330 20.52 29.34 -0.92
C GLY A 330 20.01 29.69 -2.32
N ARG A 331 20.96 30.02 -3.21
CA ARG A 331 20.67 30.36 -4.62
C ARG A 331 19.87 29.27 -5.33
N PRO A 332 18.93 29.61 -6.21
CA PRO A 332 18.12 28.66 -6.96
C PRO A 332 18.88 27.98 -8.11
N ASP A 333 20.14 28.35 -8.35
CA ASP A 333 20.95 27.83 -9.45
C ASP A 333 20.83 26.30 -9.54
N TRP A 334 20.49 25.82 -10.74
CA TRP A 334 20.32 24.39 -11.07
C TRP A 334 19.19 23.66 -10.34
N PHE A 335 18.25 24.37 -9.70
CA PHE A 335 17.13 23.73 -8.98
C PHE A 335 16.35 22.74 -9.87
N GLU A 336 16.09 23.07 -11.14
CA GLU A 336 15.43 22.15 -12.08
C GLU A 336 16.14 20.78 -12.21
N ARG A 337 17.47 20.75 -12.06
CA ARG A 337 18.27 19.51 -12.10
C ARG A 337 18.25 18.77 -10.77
N ASP A 338 18.15 19.51 -9.68
CA ASP A 338 18.26 18.98 -8.31
C ASP A 338 16.90 18.75 -7.63
N GLN A 339 15.79 19.23 -8.20
CA GLN A 339 14.45 19.13 -7.60
C GLN A 339 14.02 17.68 -7.34
N MET A 340 14.47 16.73 -8.16
CA MET A 340 14.22 15.30 -7.95
C MET A 340 15.06 14.69 -6.81
N ARG A 341 15.92 15.47 -6.16
CA ARG A 341 16.65 15.10 -4.93
C ARG A 341 16.09 15.82 -3.70
N ASP A 342 15.24 16.80 -3.91
CA ASP A 342 14.59 17.58 -2.86
C ASP A 342 13.36 16.82 -2.32
N PRO A 343 13.34 16.45 -1.03
CA PRO A 343 12.19 15.78 -0.43
C PRO A 343 10.91 16.59 -0.50
N THR A 344 10.98 17.92 -0.34
CA THR A 344 9.78 18.76 -0.35
C THR A 344 9.16 18.80 -1.74
N TYR A 345 9.97 18.99 -2.78
CA TYR A 345 9.50 18.92 -4.17
C TYR A 345 8.93 17.53 -4.52
N VAL A 346 9.70 16.46 -4.27
CA VAL A 346 9.26 15.08 -4.57
C VAL A 346 7.99 14.72 -3.81
N GLY A 347 7.86 15.15 -2.56
CA GLY A 347 6.66 14.93 -1.78
C GLY A 347 5.46 15.71 -2.34
N MET A 348 5.62 16.98 -2.74
CA MET A 348 4.55 17.72 -3.43
C MET A 348 4.12 17.03 -4.73
N PHE A 349 5.07 16.55 -5.53
CA PHE A 349 4.75 15.81 -6.74
C PHE A 349 4.06 14.46 -6.46
N PHE A 350 4.45 13.75 -5.40
CA PHE A 350 3.73 12.57 -4.93
C PHE A 350 2.27 12.88 -4.57
N PHE A 351 2.02 14.01 -3.87
CA PHE A 351 0.66 14.47 -3.58
C PHE A 351 -0.12 14.78 -4.85
N ASP A 352 0.50 15.40 -5.85
CA ASP A 352 -0.14 15.67 -7.13
C ASP A 352 -0.54 14.40 -7.88
N ILE A 353 0.34 13.40 -7.94
CA ILE A 353 0.01 12.09 -8.52
C ILE A 353 -1.19 11.48 -7.79
N MET A 354 -1.20 11.52 -6.46
CA MET A 354 -2.28 10.98 -5.62
C MET A 354 -3.61 11.70 -5.86
N VAL A 355 -3.63 13.03 -5.74
CA VAL A 355 -4.82 13.87 -5.85
C VAL A 355 -5.40 13.78 -7.25
N SER A 356 -4.56 13.87 -8.28
CA SER A 356 -4.99 13.76 -9.68
C SER A 356 -5.52 12.36 -10.01
N SER A 357 -4.94 11.30 -9.43
CA SER A 357 -5.44 9.93 -9.59
C SER A 357 -6.81 9.73 -8.92
N ALA A 358 -7.00 10.26 -7.71
CA ALA A 358 -8.27 10.23 -7.01
C ALA A 358 -9.37 10.99 -7.77
N ALA A 359 -9.03 12.17 -8.29
CA ALA A 359 -9.94 12.97 -9.11
C ALA A 359 -10.39 12.23 -10.38
N LYS A 360 -9.43 11.63 -11.11
CA LYS A 360 -9.70 10.85 -12.31
C LYS A 360 -10.60 9.65 -12.05
N GLN A 361 -10.43 8.99 -10.92
CA GLN A 361 -11.16 7.78 -10.55
C GLN A 361 -12.46 8.05 -9.77
N GLY A 362 -12.75 9.32 -9.46
CA GLY A 362 -13.98 9.72 -8.75
C GLY A 362 -14.02 9.27 -7.30
N VAL A 363 -12.88 9.19 -6.61
CA VAL A 363 -12.82 8.90 -5.17
C VAL A 363 -13.33 10.10 -4.41
N GLY A 364 -14.45 10.00 -3.69
CA GLY A 364 -15.17 11.13 -3.07
C GLY A 364 -14.47 11.87 -1.93
N TYR A 365 -13.16 11.75 -1.81
CA TYR A 365 -12.32 12.34 -0.79
C TYR A 365 -11.18 13.15 -1.44
N HIS A 366 -10.76 14.25 -0.81
CA HIS A 366 -9.74 15.14 -1.34
C HIS A 366 -8.29 14.71 -1.04
N MET A 367 -8.09 13.46 -0.61
CA MET A 367 -6.79 12.84 -0.32
C MET A 367 -5.90 13.67 0.63
N TRP A 368 -6.53 14.37 1.57
CA TRP A 368 -5.89 15.24 2.56
C TRP A 368 -4.91 16.26 1.96
N LEU A 369 -5.26 16.83 0.80
CA LEU A 369 -4.48 17.89 0.13
C LEU A 369 -4.17 19.12 1.00
N TYR A 370 -4.86 19.30 2.14
CA TYR A 370 -4.60 20.36 3.11
C TYR A 370 -3.20 20.30 3.75
N TYR A 371 -2.41 19.25 3.58
CA TYR A 371 -0.97 19.31 3.88
C TYR A 371 -0.29 20.51 3.20
N PHE A 372 -0.75 20.91 2.01
CA PHE A 372 -0.22 22.07 1.30
C PHE A 372 -0.39 23.38 2.08
N THR A 373 -1.46 23.53 2.88
CA THR A 373 -1.60 24.72 3.73
C THR A 373 -0.56 24.74 4.84
N SER A 374 -0.27 23.57 5.44
CA SER A 374 0.80 23.46 6.44
C SER A 374 2.19 23.67 5.83
N PHE A 375 2.43 23.15 4.63
CA PHE A 375 3.69 23.37 3.93
C PHE A 375 3.89 24.85 3.61
N GLY A 376 2.85 25.57 3.17
CA GLY A 376 2.92 27.00 2.91
C GLY A 376 3.27 27.82 4.15
N GLU A 377 2.64 27.52 5.30
CA GLU A 377 2.95 28.15 6.58
C GLU A 377 4.39 27.87 7.05
N MET A 378 4.88 26.64 6.87
CA MET A 378 6.24 26.28 7.26
C MET A 378 7.29 26.89 6.31
N LEU A 379 6.98 26.91 5.00
CA LEU A 379 7.83 27.52 3.99
C LEU A 379 7.99 29.03 4.23
N GLU A 380 6.89 29.73 4.50
CA GLU A 380 6.92 31.15 4.88
C GLU A 380 7.73 31.36 6.16
N ARG A 381 7.52 30.53 7.18
CA ARG A 381 8.18 30.70 8.48
C ARG A 381 9.70 30.60 8.38
N GLY A 382 10.22 29.65 7.59
CA GLY A 382 11.66 29.45 7.43
C GLY A 382 12.30 30.25 6.28
N TYR A 383 11.50 30.94 5.46
CA TYR A 383 11.99 31.75 4.35
C TYR A 383 12.96 32.84 4.81
N ASP A 384 14.12 32.90 4.16
CA ASP A 384 15.10 33.96 4.33
C ASP A 384 15.84 34.21 3.00
N SER A 385 15.75 35.44 2.48
CA SER A 385 16.47 35.88 1.28
C SER A 385 17.52 36.95 1.58
N SER A 386 17.85 37.17 2.87
CA SER A 386 18.81 38.19 3.31
C SER A 386 20.28 37.78 3.15
N ALA A 387 20.54 36.52 2.79
CA ALA A 387 21.89 35.98 2.65
C ALA A 387 22.71 36.70 1.56
N ALA A 388 24.02 36.84 1.80
CA ALA A 388 24.92 37.51 0.87
C ALA A 388 24.96 36.78 -0.49
N GLY A 389 24.75 37.53 -1.57
CA GLY A 389 24.79 36.99 -2.94
C GLY A 389 23.47 36.39 -3.43
N ILE A 390 22.36 36.57 -2.71
CA ILE A 390 21.01 36.34 -3.22
C ILE A 390 20.52 37.57 -3.98
N ASP A 391 20.06 37.37 -5.22
CA ASP A 391 19.39 38.42 -5.99
C ASP A 391 17.89 38.42 -5.64
N ARG A 392 17.48 39.40 -4.82
CA ARG A 392 16.09 39.56 -4.37
C ARG A 392 15.16 40.09 -5.47
N THR A 393 15.71 40.50 -6.61
CA THR A 393 14.93 40.98 -7.77
C THR A 393 14.67 39.88 -8.80
N ALA A 394 15.34 38.72 -8.67
CA ALA A 394 15.05 37.56 -9.48
C ALA A 394 13.64 37.03 -9.22
N GLU A 395 13.03 36.38 -10.22
CA GLU A 395 11.70 35.76 -10.11
C GLU A 395 11.60 34.81 -8.91
N PHE A 396 12.66 34.00 -8.70
CA PHE A 396 12.81 33.14 -7.53
C PHE A 396 14.16 33.42 -6.86
N PRO A 397 14.23 34.25 -5.82
CA PRO A 397 15.50 34.60 -5.15
C PRO A 397 16.20 33.39 -4.49
N SER A 398 15.43 32.39 -4.06
CA SER A 398 15.93 31.19 -3.38
C SER A 398 15.17 29.93 -3.80
N ARG A 399 15.67 28.75 -3.43
CA ARG A 399 14.93 27.49 -3.65
C ARG A 399 13.63 27.46 -2.87
N ALA A 400 13.58 28.06 -1.67
CA ALA A 400 12.35 28.24 -0.91
C ALA A 400 11.30 29.07 -1.68
N ALA A 401 11.72 30.13 -2.37
CA ALA A 401 10.83 30.91 -3.24
C ALA A 401 10.25 30.04 -4.37
N ARG A 402 11.11 29.21 -4.98
CA ARG A 402 10.66 28.26 -6.01
C ARG A 402 9.68 27.23 -5.45
N LEU A 403 9.91 26.67 -4.26
CA LEU A 403 8.97 25.72 -3.64
C LEU A 403 7.62 26.35 -3.28
N LEU A 404 7.59 27.62 -2.85
CA LEU A 404 6.32 28.35 -2.66
C LEU A 404 5.55 28.47 -3.97
N TYR A 405 6.25 28.74 -5.07
CA TYR A 405 5.66 28.75 -6.40
C TYR A 405 5.10 27.38 -6.81
N GLU A 406 5.88 26.30 -6.65
CA GLU A 406 5.42 24.94 -6.99
C GLU A 406 4.18 24.55 -6.19
N LEU A 407 4.15 24.90 -4.90
CA LEU A 407 3.01 24.68 -4.03
C LEU A 407 1.75 25.39 -4.55
N VAL A 408 1.85 26.67 -4.91
CA VAL A 408 0.74 27.44 -5.50
C VAL A 408 0.34 26.88 -6.86
N SER A 409 1.32 26.49 -7.69
CA SER A 409 1.10 25.92 -9.02
C SER A 409 0.32 24.60 -8.97
N HIS A 410 0.63 23.70 -8.04
CA HIS A 410 -0.15 22.48 -7.85
C HIS A 410 -1.59 22.77 -7.40
N LEU A 411 -1.78 23.73 -6.47
CA LEU A 411 -3.12 24.12 -6.02
C LEU A 411 -3.95 24.71 -7.16
N THR A 412 -3.38 25.59 -7.98
CA THR A 412 -4.07 26.15 -9.14
C THR A 412 -4.36 25.11 -10.20
N ALA A 413 -3.44 24.16 -10.43
CA ALA A 413 -3.68 23.03 -11.33
C ALA A 413 -4.87 22.16 -10.85
N TRP A 414 -4.98 21.86 -9.55
CA TRP A 414 -6.11 21.11 -9.00
C TRP A 414 -7.44 21.89 -9.07
N VAL A 415 -7.42 23.21 -8.94
CA VAL A 415 -8.59 24.06 -9.21
C VAL A 415 -8.98 23.98 -10.69
N GLY A 416 -8.02 24.18 -11.60
CA GLY A 416 -8.24 24.18 -13.05
C GLY A 416 -8.66 22.82 -13.62
N MET A 417 -8.38 21.74 -12.88
CA MET A 417 -8.72 20.36 -13.24
C MET A 417 -10.21 20.14 -13.49
N LEU A 418 -11.08 20.91 -12.83
CA LEU A 418 -12.54 20.82 -13.01
C LEU A 418 -12.95 20.89 -14.49
N ARG A 419 -12.24 21.69 -15.30
CA ARG A 419 -12.51 21.86 -16.74
C ARG A 419 -12.34 20.58 -17.55
N HIS A 420 -11.54 19.65 -17.04
CA HIS A 420 -11.13 18.43 -17.72
C HIS A 420 -11.82 17.18 -17.17
N LEU A 421 -12.59 17.31 -16.08
CA LEU A 421 -13.37 16.20 -15.52
C LEU A 421 -14.64 15.93 -16.35
N PRO A 422 -15.05 14.66 -16.48
CA PRO A 422 -16.26 14.32 -17.22
C PRO A 422 -17.51 14.86 -16.52
N GLU A 423 -18.56 15.17 -17.28
CA GLU A 423 -19.84 15.62 -16.72
C GLU A 423 -20.40 14.59 -15.73
N GLY A 424 -20.97 15.08 -14.62
CA GLY A 424 -21.48 14.23 -13.54
C GLY A 424 -20.40 13.60 -12.64
N ALA A 425 -19.11 13.89 -12.86
CA ALA A 425 -18.05 13.45 -11.95
C ALA A 425 -18.25 14.00 -10.53
N VAL A 426 -17.93 13.19 -9.52
CA VAL A 426 -18.10 13.52 -8.09
C VAL A 426 -17.45 14.85 -7.73
N HIS A 427 -16.28 15.15 -8.31
CA HIS A 427 -15.52 16.37 -7.99
C HIS A 427 -15.97 17.63 -8.75
N ARG A 428 -16.96 17.53 -9.65
CA ARG A 428 -17.60 18.70 -10.29
C ARG A 428 -18.73 19.28 -9.45
N GLY A 429 -19.24 18.50 -8.48
CA GLY A 429 -20.32 18.95 -7.60
C GLY A 429 -19.89 20.11 -6.71
N VAL A 430 -20.78 21.11 -6.60
CA VAL A 430 -20.66 22.16 -5.58
C VAL A 430 -20.77 21.49 -4.21
N PRO A 431 -19.85 21.78 -3.27
CA PRO A 431 -19.82 21.10 -1.98
C PRO A 431 -21.03 21.49 -1.11
N ASP A 432 -21.66 20.50 -0.47
CA ASP A 432 -22.72 20.73 0.52
C ASP A 432 -22.25 21.54 1.74
N ARG A 433 -20.95 21.40 2.08
CA ARG A 433 -20.28 22.11 3.17
C ARG A 433 -19.17 23.00 2.60
N PRO A 434 -19.45 24.29 2.36
CA PRO A 434 -18.46 25.23 1.81
C PRO A 434 -17.18 25.37 2.63
N ASP A 435 -17.25 25.18 3.96
CA ASP A 435 -16.10 25.32 4.85
C ASP A 435 -15.15 24.12 4.83
N TYR A 436 -15.63 22.96 4.37
CA TYR A 436 -14.86 21.73 4.30
C TYR A 436 -15.25 20.91 3.06
N PRO A 437 -14.90 21.41 1.86
CA PRO A 437 -15.24 20.75 0.61
C PRO A 437 -14.62 19.35 0.51
N ALA A 438 -15.45 18.36 0.19
CA ALA A 438 -14.97 17.01 -0.15
C ALA A 438 -14.41 16.94 -1.57
N THR A 439 -14.81 17.86 -2.46
CA THR A 439 -14.41 17.90 -3.86
C THR A 439 -13.06 18.57 -4.03
N ILE A 440 -12.17 17.94 -4.81
CA ILE A 440 -10.76 18.34 -4.95
C ILE A 440 -10.62 19.78 -5.45
N PRO A 441 -11.31 20.24 -6.52
CA PRO A 441 -11.14 21.61 -7.01
C PRO A 441 -11.54 22.69 -5.99
N PHE A 442 -12.62 22.47 -5.24
CA PHE A 442 -13.08 23.41 -4.21
C PHE A 442 -12.16 23.39 -2.98
N ALA A 443 -11.69 22.21 -2.56
CA ALA A 443 -10.70 22.10 -1.49
C ALA A 443 -9.38 22.76 -1.85
N ALA A 444 -8.92 22.59 -3.10
CA ALA A 444 -7.74 23.27 -3.63
C ALA A 444 -7.93 24.79 -3.67
N ALA A 445 -9.09 25.29 -4.08
CA ALA A 445 -9.39 26.72 -4.08
C ALA A 445 -9.34 27.32 -2.66
N GLN A 446 -9.89 26.61 -1.67
CA GLN A 446 -9.81 27.02 -0.27
C GLN A 446 -8.37 27.01 0.25
N ALA A 447 -7.62 25.94 -0.03
CA ALA A 447 -6.21 25.81 0.36
C ALA A 447 -5.34 26.90 -0.30
N LEU A 448 -5.58 27.22 -1.57
CA LEU A 448 -4.93 28.30 -2.30
C LEU A 448 -5.15 29.66 -1.63
N GLY A 449 -6.39 29.97 -1.25
CA GLY A 449 -6.70 31.19 -0.49
C GLY A 449 -5.92 31.28 0.82
N ARG A 450 -5.76 30.17 1.56
CA ARG A 450 -4.98 30.15 2.81
C ARG A 450 -3.49 30.36 2.58
N VAL A 451 -2.92 29.66 1.62
CA VAL A 451 -1.50 29.74 1.28
C VAL A 451 -1.15 31.14 0.77
N LEU A 452 -1.96 31.68 -0.13
CA LEU A 452 -1.74 33.02 -0.66
C LEU A 452 -1.83 34.07 0.45
N ALA A 453 -2.81 33.97 1.35
CA ALA A 453 -2.92 34.88 2.48
C ALA A 453 -1.70 34.82 3.41
N VAL A 454 -1.12 33.64 3.63
CA VAL A 454 0.13 33.49 4.39
C VAL A 454 1.28 34.23 3.71
N ALA A 455 1.47 34.04 2.41
CA ALA A 455 2.54 34.72 1.66
C ALA A 455 2.31 36.23 1.59
N VAL A 456 1.10 36.67 1.23
CA VAL A 456 0.73 38.09 1.12
C VAL A 456 0.83 38.79 2.46
N MET A 457 0.58 38.14 3.60
CA MET A 457 0.74 38.80 4.90
C MET A 457 2.16 38.72 5.46
N SER A 458 3.06 37.97 4.80
CA SER A 458 4.44 37.82 5.25
C SER A 458 5.24 39.11 5.07
N GLN A 459 6.12 39.36 6.03
CA GLN A 459 7.17 40.39 5.95
C GLN A 459 8.52 39.78 5.51
N LYS A 460 8.60 38.45 5.41
CA LYS A 460 9.82 37.71 5.05
C LYS A 460 9.89 37.42 3.56
N VAL A 461 8.77 37.02 2.97
CA VAL A 461 8.69 36.71 1.55
C VAL A 461 8.84 37.99 0.73
N ASP A 462 9.69 37.95 -0.29
CA ASP A 462 9.96 39.11 -1.14
C ASP A 462 8.72 39.51 -1.94
N ASP A 463 8.50 40.82 -2.13
CA ASP A 463 7.32 41.34 -2.84
C ASP A 463 7.21 40.82 -4.28
N GLY A 464 8.34 40.60 -4.97
CA GLY A 464 8.36 40.01 -6.31
C GLY A 464 7.81 38.59 -6.32
N VAL A 465 8.19 37.77 -5.32
CA VAL A 465 7.67 36.41 -5.16
C VAL A 465 6.17 36.46 -4.86
N ILE A 466 5.72 37.34 -3.96
CA ILE A 466 4.30 37.51 -3.64
C ILE A 466 3.50 37.90 -4.89
N GLN A 467 4.02 38.81 -5.72
CA GLN A 467 3.41 39.17 -7.00
C GLN A 467 3.27 37.94 -7.90
N THR A 468 4.34 37.15 -8.09
CA THR A 468 4.29 35.93 -8.90
C THR A 468 3.23 34.94 -8.40
N LEU A 469 3.15 34.69 -7.08
CA LEU A 469 2.15 33.79 -6.51
C LEU A 469 0.72 34.30 -6.75
N HIS A 470 0.50 35.60 -6.61
CA HIS A 470 -0.78 36.26 -6.85
C HIS A 470 -1.19 36.17 -8.33
N ASP A 471 -0.27 36.40 -9.26
CA ASP A 471 -0.53 36.36 -10.70
C ASP A 471 -0.93 34.96 -11.17
N VAL A 472 -0.28 33.92 -10.63
CA VAL A 472 -0.64 32.53 -10.89
C VAL A 472 -2.06 32.22 -10.38
N ALA A 473 -2.42 32.73 -9.20
CA ALA A 473 -3.77 32.57 -8.65
C ALA A 473 -4.84 33.31 -9.47
N ILE A 474 -4.60 34.54 -9.89
CA ILE A 474 -5.53 35.32 -10.73
C ILE A 474 -5.69 34.71 -12.12
N ARG A 475 -4.60 34.23 -12.72
CA ARG A 475 -4.69 33.53 -14.03
C ARG A 475 -5.64 32.32 -13.96
N THR A 476 -5.70 31.65 -12.81
CA THR A 476 -6.64 30.54 -12.59
C THR A 476 -8.09 31.01 -12.58
N ILE A 477 -8.37 32.19 -12.04
CA ILE A 477 -9.70 32.81 -12.13
C ILE A 477 -10.04 33.04 -13.60
N LYS A 478 -9.16 33.73 -14.35
CA LYS A 478 -9.33 33.98 -15.80
C LYS A 478 -9.65 32.70 -16.58
N GLU A 479 -8.92 31.64 -16.30
CA GLU A 479 -9.07 30.33 -16.94
C GLU A 479 -10.41 29.63 -16.67
N LEU A 480 -11.09 29.97 -15.58
CA LEU A 480 -12.45 29.58 -15.26
C LEU A 480 -13.40 30.63 -15.83
N HIS A 481 -13.75 30.52 -17.11
CA HIS A 481 -14.68 31.44 -17.76
C HIS A 481 -16.02 31.55 -17.02
N PRO A 482 -16.65 32.74 -16.98
CA PRO A 482 -17.94 32.98 -16.36
C PRO A 482 -19.09 32.40 -17.21
N ASP A 483 -19.06 31.09 -17.43
CA ASP A 483 -20.11 30.34 -18.13
C ASP A 483 -21.10 29.77 -17.11
N GLU A 484 -22.34 29.49 -17.50
CA GLU A 484 -23.30 28.84 -16.61
C GLU A 484 -22.84 27.44 -16.17
N GLY A 485 -23.16 27.07 -14.92
CA GLY A 485 -22.91 25.74 -14.37
C GLY A 485 -21.81 25.68 -13.32
N ASP A 486 -21.13 24.54 -13.25
CA ASP A 486 -20.17 24.19 -12.22
C ASP A 486 -18.87 25.03 -12.27
N ARG A 487 -18.46 25.45 -13.47
CA ARG A 487 -17.28 26.31 -13.67
C ARG A 487 -17.46 27.70 -13.04
N SER A 488 -18.60 28.35 -13.26
CA SER A 488 -18.91 29.64 -12.62
C SER A 488 -19.09 29.50 -11.10
N ALA A 489 -19.65 28.38 -10.63
CA ALA A 489 -19.72 28.10 -9.20
C ALA A 489 -18.31 27.99 -8.58
N LEU A 490 -17.38 27.28 -9.22
CA LEU A 490 -15.99 27.19 -8.78
C LEU A 490 -15.27 28.54 -8.89
N ARG A 491 -15.47 29.31 -9.96
CA ARG A 491 -14.90 30.66 -10.12
C ARG A 491 -15.32 31.58 -8.97
N SER A 492 -16.62 31.64 -8.68
CA SER A 492 -17.17 32.43 -7.58
C SER A 492 -16.62 31.97 -6.22
N TYR A 493 -16.52 30.65 -6.02
CA TYR A 493 -15.95 30.09 -4.81
C TYR A 493 -14.46 30.42 -4.66
N LEU A 494 -13.67 30.31 -5.73
CA LEU A 494 -12.26 30.66 -5.77
C LEU A 494 -12.04 32.14 -5.43
N ILE A 495 -12.80 33.05 -6.05
CA ILE A 495 -12.76 34.48 -5.73
C ILE A 495 -13.02 34.70 -4.24
N ASN A 496 -14.09 34.12 -3.71
CA ASN A 496 -14.39 34.21 -2.28
C ASN A 496 -13.27 33.64 -1.39
N ALA A 497 -12.68 32.50 -1.77
CA ALA A 497 -11.58 31.88 -1.04
C ALA A 497 -10.33 32.77 -1.03
N LEU A 498 -9.94 33.37 -2.17
CA LEU A 498 -8.81 34.29 -2.24
C LEU A 498 -9.07 35.54 -1.39
N LEU A 499 -10.25 36.15 -1.52
CA LEU A 499 -10.61 37.37 -0.78
C LEU A 499 -10.87 37.15 0.71
N SER A 500 -11.10 35.91 1.15
CA SER A 500 -11.26 35.57 2.58
C SER A 500 -10.01 34.93 3.18
N GLY A 501 -8.91 34.80 2.43
CA GLY A 501 -7.74 34.04 2.88
C GLY A 501 -8.07 32.59 3.23
N GLY A 502 -9.02 31.98 2.50
CA GLY A 502 -9.51 30.62 2.68
C GLY A 502 -10.21 30.37 4.01
N GLY A 503 -10.97 31.35 4.50
CA GLY A 503 -11.72 31.28 5.76
C GLY A 503 -10.95 31.74 7.00
N ARG A 504 -9.73 32.28 6.84
CA ARG A 504 -9.12 33.11 7.89
C ARG A 504 -9.92 34.41 8.00
N LYS A 505 -10.07 35.00 9.18
CA LYS A 505 -10.71 36.33 9.26
C LYS A 505 -9.86 37.30 8.44
N SER A 506 -10.40 37.81 7.34
CA SER A 506 -9.68 38.73 6.46
C SER A 506 -9.42 40.02 7.23
N GLU A 507 -8.15 40.29 7.53
CA GLU A 507 -7.76 41.56 8.11
C GLU A 507 -7.86 42.66 7.03
N PRO A 508 -8.24 43.90 7.39
CA PRO A 508 -8.31 45.01 6.43
C PRO A 508 -7.01 45.18 5.64
N GLY A 509 -5.86 44.97 6.29
CA GLY A 509 -4.54 45.05 5.66
C GLY A 509 -4.28 44.02 4.56
N TYR A 510 -4.93 42.85 4.62
CA TYR A 510 -4.80 41.81 3.60
C TYR A 510 -5.46 42.25 2.29
N LEU A 511 -6.70 42.74 2.35
CA LEU A 511 -7.44 43.21 1.18
C LEU A 511 -6.74 44.39 0.51
N THR A 512 -6.25 45.35 1.29
CA THR A 512 -5.47 46.48 0.77
C THR A 512 -4.17 46.04 0.10
N ARG A 513 -3.52 44.98 0.60
CA ARG A 513 -2.31 44.43 -0.06
C ARG A 513 -2.65 43.68 -1.34
N LEU A 514 -3.77 42.94 -1.40
CA LEU A 514 -4.27 42.35 -2.64
C LEU A 514 -4.57 43.41 -3.70
N ALA A 515 -5.23 44.51 -3.33
CA ALA A 515 -5.49 45.63 -4.25
C ALA A 515 -4.18 46.19 -4.83
N LYS A 516 -3.16 46.41 -4.00
CA LYS A 516 -1.84 46.86 -4.47
C LYS A 516 -1.14 45.86 -5.39
N LEU A 517 -1.36 44.56 -5.22
CA LEU A 517 -0.81 43.53 -6.12
C LEU A 517 -1.57 43.49 -7.44
N LEU A 518 -2.88 43.75 -7.41
CA LEU A 518 -3.72 43.88 -8.60
C LEU A 518 -3.34 45.12 -9.41
N ASP A 519 -3.15 46.29 -8.78
CA ASP A 519 -2.73 47.54 -9.44
C ASP A 519 -1.37 47.45 -10.16
N ARG A 520 -0.56 46.44 -9.81
CA ARG A 520 0.75 46.18 -10.44
C ARG A 520 0.64 45.30 -11.69
N ASN A 521 -0.51 44.69 -11.92
CA ASN A 521 -0.76 43.87 -13.11
C ASN A 521 -1.13 44.73 -14.32
N ASP A 522 -1.06 44.13 -15.50
CA ASP A 522 -1.50 44.78 -16.74
C ASP A 522 -3.02 45.05 -16.67
N ASP A 523 -3.44 46.27 -17.03
CA ASP A 523 -4.85 46.71 -17.10
C ASP A 523 -5.74 45.68 -17.86
N LEU A 524 -5.16 44.93 -18.81
CA LEU A 524 -5.87 43.88 -19.54
C LEU A 524 -6.40 42.76 -18.61
N ILE A 525 -5.68 42.42 -17.54
CA ILE A 525 -6.09 41.38 -16.59
C ILE A 525 -7.35 41.82 -15.84
N GLU A 526 -7.44 43.09 -15.44
CA GLU A 526 -8.62 43.63 -14.73
C GLU A 526 -9.90 43.50 -15.57
N TYR A 527 -9.78 43.70 -16.90
CA TYR A 527 -10.89 43.53 -17.82
C TYR A 527 -11.35 42.06 -17.95
N GLU A 528 -10.46 41.09 -17.75
CA GLU A 528 -10.75 39.66 -17.87
C GLU A 528 -11.29 39.03 -16.57
N ILE A 529 -11.13 39.71 -15.44
CA ILE A 529 -11.63 39.27 -14.13
C ILE A 529 -12.47 40.34 -13.40
N PRO A 530 -13.48 40.95 -14.06
CA PRO A 530 -14.19 42.12 -13.53
C PRO A 530 -14.99 41.81 -12.25
N ASP A 531 -15.41 40.57 -12.06
CA ASP A 531 -16.10 40.07 -10.87
C ASP A 531 -15.17 39.96 -9.66
N TYR A 532 -13.90 39.59 -9.85
CA TYR A 532 -12.89 39.64 -8.79
C TYR A 532 -12.61 41.08 -8.36
N VAL A 533 -12.41 41.99 -9.34
CA VAL A 533 -12.17 43.42 -9.07
C VAL A 533 -13.33 44.03 -8.29
N ALA A 534 -14.56 43.81 -8.75
CA ALA A 534 -15.77 44.30 -8.08
C ALA A 534 -15.91 43.74 -6.66
N ALA A 535 -15.66 42.44 -6.47
CA ALA A 535 -15.75 41.80 -5.16
C ALA A 535 -14.65 42.29 -4.19
N LEU A 536 -13.43 42.55 -4.67
CA LEU A 536 -12.34 43.10 -3.88
C LEU A 536 -12.68 44.51 -3.39
N ASN A 537 -13.07 45.40 -4.30
CA ASN A 537 -13.42 46.78 -3.98
C ASN A 537 -14.60 46.85 -2.99
N SER A 538 -15.65 46.05 -3.22
CA SER A 538 -16.80 46.00 -2.33
C SER A 538 -16.44 45.57 -0.90
N ARG A 539 -15.49 44.64 -0.73
CA ARG A 539 -15.04 44.21 0.60
C ARG A 539 -14.19 45.25 1.30
N ILE A 540 -13.35 45.98 0.56
CA ILE A 540 -12.57 47.09 1.12
C ILE A 540 -13.52 48.18 1.64
N GLU A 541 -14.46 48.63 0.82
CA GLU A 541 -15.48 49.62 1.22
C GLU A 541 -16.36 49.17 2.38
N GLY A 542 -16.68 47.88 2.44
CA GLY A 542 -17.45 47.28 3.53
C GLY A 542 -16.68 47.09 4.83
N THR A 543 -15.34 47.17 4.81
CA THR A 543 -14.48 47.09 5.99
C THR A 543 -14.22 48.47 6.61
N ASP A 544 -14.38 49.54 5.83
CA ASP A 544 -14.25 50.94 6.27
C ASP A 544 -15.53 51.51 6.92
N ARG A 545 -16.62 50.72 6.97
CA ARG A 545 -17.87 51.03 7.68
C ARG A 545 -18.00 50.22 8.96
#